data_AF-A0A956JY17-F1
#
_entry.id   AF-A0A956JY17-F1
#
_cell.length_a   1.000
_cell.length_b   1.000
_cell.length_c   1.000
_cell.angle_alpha   90.00
_cell.angle_beta   90.00
_cell.angle_gamma   90.00
#
_symmetry.space_group_name_H-M   'P 1'
#
loop_
_entity.id
_entity.type
_entity.pdbx_description
1 polymer ?
#
loop_
_entity_poly.entity_id
_entity_poly.type
_entity_poly.pdbx_seq_one_letter_code
_entity_poly.pdbx_strand_id
1 'polypeptide(L)'
;MLAAELDHRASFPYRDMSPEEYAARNAADILVFSLADYRYRDADLDRWMVRLQEILCDWTVVNECRRRYLTPEEMARALERDAEEP
;
A
#
# COMPACT_ATOMS: atom_id res chain seq x y z
N MET A 1 -6.67 21.22 -14.77
CA MET A 1 -7.52 21.15 -13.54
C MET A 1 -8.10 19.75 -13.51
N LEU A 2 -7.76 18.82 -12.61
CA LEU A 2 -7.15 18.91 -11.29
C LEU A 2 -5.81 18.16 -11.26
N ALA A 3 -4.70 18.90 -11.24
CA ALA A 3 -3.49 18.44 -10.54
C ALA A 3 -3.49 19.16 -9.20
N ALA A 4 -4.54 18.89 -8.40
CA ALA A 4 -4.55 19.34 -7.01
C ALA A 4 -3.46 18.54 -6.33
N GLU A 5 -2.33 19.22 -6.10
CA GLU A 5 -1.36 19.00 -5.03
C GLU A 5 -1.78 17.87 -4.09
N LEU A 6 -1.47 16.64 -4.47
CA LEU A 6 -1.35 15.59 -3.49
C LEU A 6 -0.07 15.93 -2.74
N ASP A 7 -0.21 16.68 -1.66
CA ASP A 7 0.81 16.83 -0.65
C ASP A 7 0.97 15.47 0.07
N HIS A 8 1.49 14.48 -0.67
CA HIS A 8 1.71 13.11 -0.22
C HIS A 8 2.71 13.02 0.94
N ARG A 9 3.38 14.13 1.28
CA ARG A 9 4.34 14.22 2.40
C ARG A 9 3.71 13.90 3.76
N ALA A 10 2.38 13.87 3.87
CA ALA A 10 1.71 13.69 5.16
C ALA A 10 1.10 12.30 5.45
N SER A 11 0.93 11.37 4.49
CA SER A 11 0.02 10.23 4.70
C SER A 11 0.62 8.81 4.65
N PHE A 12 1.87 8.62 4.23
CA PHE A 12 2.48 7.28 4.22
C PHE A 12 3.45 7.12 5.41
N PRO A 13 3.30 6.08 6.25
CA PRO A 13 4.16 5.85 7.41
C PRO A 13 5.53 5.25 7.02
N TYR A 14 6.19 5.75 5.97
CA TYR A 14 7.40 5.15 5.38
C TYR A 14 8.61 5.07 6.32
N ARG A 15 8.60 5.82 7.42
CA ARG A 15 9.64 5.79 8.47
C ARG A 15 9.36 4.79 9.58
N ASP A 16 8.09 4.46 9.81
CA ASP A 16 7.64 3.69 10.97
C ASP A 16 7.06 2.32 10.56
N MET A 17 6.75 2.13 9.28
CA MET A 17 6.11 0.93 8.75
C MET A 17 6.72 0.54 7.40
N SER A 18 6.95 -0.76 7.21
CA SER A 18 7.42 -1.30 5.94
C SER A 18 6.33 -1.23 4.86
N PRO A 19 6.69 -1.16 3.57
CA PRO A 19 5.70 -1.19 2.50
C PRO A 19 4.93 -2.53 2.49
N GLU A 20 5.56 -3.63 2.91
CA GLU A 20 4.92 -4.94 3.08
C GLU A 20 3.84 -4.93 4.17
N GLU A 21 4.15 -4.36 5.34
CA GLU A 21 3.15 -4.26 6.42
C GLU A 21 2.01 -3.31 6.03
N TYR A 22 2.32 -2.21 5.35
CA TYR A 22 1.32 -1.27 4.88
C TYR A 22 0.39 -1.92 3.84
N ALA A 23 0.95 -2.64 2.86
CA ALA A 23 0.20 -3.39 1.86
C ALA A 23 -0.69 -4.46 2.51
N ALA A 24 -0.17 -5.20 3.49
CA ALA A 24 -0.95 -6.21 4.19
C ALA A 24 -2.25 -5.64 4.77
N ARG A 25 -2.15 -4.47 5.40
CA ARG A 25 -3.28 -3.82 6.09
C ARG A 25 -4.22 -3.05 5.17
N ASN A 26 -3.71 -2.46 4.09
CA ASN A 26 -4.44 -1.43 3.32
C ASN A 26 -4.59 -1.73 1.83
N ALA A 27 -4.17 -2.89 1.31
CA ALA A 27 -4.19 -3.15 -0.14
C ALA A 27 -5.53 -2.89 -0.83
N ALA A 28 -6.66 -3.23 -0.19
CA ALA A 28 -8.00 -2.99 -0.71
C ALA A 28 -8.29 -1.49 -0.91
N ASP A 29 -7.79 -0.65 -0.02
CA ASP A 29 -8.13 0.78 0.04
C ASP A 29 -7.22 1.63 -0.87
N ILE A 30 -6.28 1.01 -1.61
CA ILE A 30 -5.26 1.71 -2.38
C ILE A 30 -5.57 1.66 -3.87
N LEU A 31 -5.86 2.82 -4.46
CA LEU A 31 -5.94 2.99 -5.91
C LEU A 31 -4.54 2.90 -6.53
N VAL A 32 -4.23 1.74 -7.13
CA VAL A 32 -2.90 1.39 -7.69
C VAL A 32 -2.43 2.31 -8.83
N PHE A 33 -3.35 3.05 -9.47
CA PHE A 33 -3.14 3.68 -10.77
C PHE A 33 -2.10 4.83 -10.84
N SER A 34 -1.41 5.23 -9.76
CA SER A 34 -0.45 6.34 -9.87
C SER A 34 0.69 6.42 -8.85
N LEU A 35 0.94 5.40 -8.03
CA LEU A 35 1.86 5.54 -6.88
C LEU A 35 3.35 5.71 -7.25
N ALA A 36 3.81 5.08 -8.33
CA ALA A 36 5.18 5.12 -8.82
C ALA A 36 5.40 6.05 -10.02
N ASP A 37 4.33 6.63 -10.56
CA ASP A 37 4.42 7.65 -11.62
C ASP A 37 4.96 8.98 -11.06
N TYR A 38 4.89 9.15 -9.74
CA TYR A 38 5.48 10.28 -9.03
C TYR A 38 6.86 9.92 -8.48
N ARG A 39 7.84 10.77 -8.78
CA ARG A 39 9.16 10.73 -8.14
C ARG A 39 9.17 11.61 -6.90
N TYR A 40 9.49 11.02 -5.77
CA TYR A 40 9.54 11.71 -4.50
C TYR A 40 10.93 12.30 -4.26
N ARG A 41 10.99 13.51 -3.71
CA ARG A 41 12.26 14.18 -3.39
C ARG A 41 13.05 13.46 -2.29
N ASP A 42 12.35 12.77 -1.39
CA ASP A 42 12.97 11.93 -0.38
C ASP A 42 13.19 10.53 -0.98
N ALA A 43 14.46 10.10 -1.02
CA ALA A 43 14.86 8.84 -1.63
C ALA A 43 14.38 7.60 -0.85
N ASP A 44 14.12 7.73 0.45
CA ASP A 44 13.57 6.63 1.25
C ASP A 44 12.09 6.46 0.95
N LEU A 45 11.36 7.58 0.86
CA LEU A 45 9.96 7.57 0.43
C LEU A 45 9.82 7.06 -1.02
N ASP A 46 10.67 7.51 -1.95
CA ASP A 46 10.61 7.06 -3.35
C ASP A 46 10.77 5.54 -3.45
N ARG A 47 11.76 4.97 -2.74
CA ARG A 47 11.98 3.52 -2.68
C ARG A 47 10.82 2.78 -2.02
N TRP A 48 10.27 3.34 -0.95
CA TRP A 48 9.11 2.77 -0.26
C TRP A 48 7.89 2.70 -1.18
N MET A 49 7.62 3.76 -1.94
CA MET A 49 6.49 3.86 -2.87
C MET A 49 6.64 2.90 -4.05
N VAL A 50 7.85 2.81 -4.63
CA VAL A 50 8.14 1.83 -5.70
C VAL A 50 7.89 0.42 -5.20
N ARG A 51 8.40 0.08 -4.01
CA ARG A 51 8.21 -1.24 -3.43
C ARG A 51 6.76 -1.55 -3.10
N LEU A 52 6.03 -0.57 -2.55
CA LEU A 52 4.60 -0.71 -2.29
C LEU A 52 3.83 -1.01 -3.59
N GLN A 53 4.13 -0.30 -4.68
CA GLN A 53 3.49 -0.56 -5.96
C GLN A 53 3.78 -1.96 -6.50
N GLU A 54 5.04 -2.42 -6.44
CA GLU A 54 5.38 -3.80 -6.84
C GLU A 54 4.55 -4.85 -6.10
N ILE A 55 4.32 -4.66 -4.79
CA ILE A 55 3.52 -5.56 -3.97
C ILE A 55 2.06 -5.52 -4.40
N LEU A 56 1.48 -4.33 -4.57
CA LEU A 56 0.07 -4.17 -4.91
C LEU A 56 -0.28 -4.64 -6.33
N CYS A 57 0.70 -4.73 -7.23
CA CYS A 57 0.51 -5.30 -8.57
C CYS A 57 0.37 -6.83 -8.57
N ASP A 58 0.67 -7.53 -7.47
CA ASP A 58 0.54 -8.98 -7.35
C ASP A 58 -0.18 -9.39 -6.04
N TRP A 59 -1.44 -9.79 -6.17
CA TRP A 59 -2.25 -10.25 -5.04
C TRP A 59 -1.69 -11.49 -4.32
N THR A 60 -0.82 -12.27 -4.97
CA THR A 60 -0.10 -13.37 -4.30
C THR A 60 0.86 -12.78 -3.26
N VAL A 61 1.61 -11.75 -3.64
CA VAL A 61 2.57 -11.08 -2.76
C VAL A 61 1.84 -10.32 -1.65
N VAL A 62 0.71 -9.68 -1.93
CA VAL A 62 -0.15 -9.08 -0.90
C VAL A 62 -0.55 -10.11 0.15
N ASN A 63 -1.02 -11.29 -0.28
CA ASN A 63 -1.45 -12.35 0.63
C ASN A 63 -0.28 -12.94 1.44
N GLU A 64 0.91 -13.02 0.88
CA GLU A 64 2.12 -13.38 1.63
C GLU A 64 2.45 -12.35 2.71
N CYS A 65 2.36 -11.06 2.38
CA CYS A 65 2.54 -9.98 3.33
C CYS A 65 1.51 -10.08 4.47
N ARG A 66 0.24 -10.33 4.13
CA ARG A 66 -0.80 -10.50 5.14
C ARG A 66 -0.54 -11.66 6.09
N ARG A 67 -0.14 -12.83 5.57
CA ARG A 67 0.23 -13.99 6.42
C ARG A 67 1.38 -13.68 7.38
N ARG A 68 2.28 -12.76 6.99
CA ARG A 68 3.45 -12.38 7.79
C ARG A 68 3.13 -11.35 8.86
N TYR A 69 2.23 -10.40 8.58
CA TYR A 69 2.02 -9.22 9.44
C TYR A 69 0.66 -9.17 10.13
N LEU A 70 -0.35 -9.88 9.62
CA LEU A 70 -1.69 -9.89 10.20
C LEU A 70 -1.89 -11.12 11.07
N THR A 71 -2.59 -10.92 12.18
CA THR A 71 -3.23 -12.01 12.91
C THR A 71 -4.34 -12.66 12.08
N PRO A 72 -4.78 -13.89 12.40
CA PRO A 72 -5.88 -14.54 11.69
C PRO A 72 -7.16 -13.70 11.64
N GLU A 73 -7.45 -12.93 12.70
CA GLU A 73 -8.61 -12.03 12.77
C GLU A 73 -8.47 -10.83 11.84
N GLU A 74 -7.30 -10.19 11.82
CA GLU A 74 -7.01 -9.08 10.90
C GLU A 74 -7.01 -9.56 9.44
N MET A 75 -6.53 -10.78 9.18
CA MET A 75 -6.57 -11.42 7.87
C MET A 75 -8.01 -11.62 7.39
N ALA A 76 -8.89 -12.13 8.25
CA ALA A 76 -10.30 -12.32 7.92
C ALA A 76 -10.97 -11.00 7.51
N ARG A 77 -10.75 -9.92 8.28
CA ARG A 77 -11.27 -8.58 7.96
C ARG A 77 -10.70 -8.01 6.65
N ALA A 78 -9.44 -8.30 6.35
CA ALA A 78 -8.84 -7.88 5.09
C ALA A 78 -9.49 -8.58 3.89
N LEU A 79 -9.77 -9.88 4.00
CA LEU A 79 -10.46 -10.65 2.96
C LEU A 79 -11.92 -10.24 2.79
N GLU A 80 -12.62 -9.89 3.88
CA GLU A 80 -13.98 -9.36 3.83
C GLU A 80 -14.03 -8.05 3.03
N ARG A 81 -13.10 -7.12 3.29
CA ARG A 81 -12.99 -5.86 2.52
C ARG A 81 -12.73 -6.10 1.04
N ASP A 82 -11.82 -7.01 0.69
CA ASP A 82 -11.54 -7.34 -0.71
C ASP A 82 -12.77 -7.92 -1.44
N ALA A 83 -13.70 -8.56 -0.71
CA ALA A 83 -14.92 -9.13 -1.28
C ALA A 83 -16.08 -8.13 -1.42
N GLU A 84 -16.02 -6.99 -0.72
CA GLU A 84 -17.04 -5.94 -0.76
C GLU A 84 -16.86 -4.93 -1.91
N GLU A 85 -15.69 -4.88 -2.56
CA GLU A 85 -15.44 -4.06 -3.76
C GLU A 85 -15.61 -4.88 -5.06
N PRO A 86 -16.71 -4.71 -5.82
CA PRO A 86 -16.95 -5.37 -7.11
C PRO A 86 -16.23 -4.74 -8.31
#